data_AF-A0A1I4DP12-F1
#
_entry.id   AF-A0A1I4DP12-F1
#
_cell.length_a   1.000
_cell.length_b   1.000
_cell.length_c   1.000
_cell.angle_alpha   90.00
_cell.angle_beta   90.00
_cell.angle_gamma   90.00
#
_symmetry.space_group_name_H-M   'P 1'
#
loop_
_entity.id
_entity.type
_entity.pdbx_description
1 polymer ?
#
loop_
_entity_poly.entity_id
_entity_poly.type
_entity_poly.pdbx_seq_one_letter_code
_entity_poly.pdbx_strand_id
1 'polypeptide(L)' 'MENARSTMPKSVILRIPGWRLIRSDQGRFWAFREKAFPPGALRAGAEPGVDADTFDDLKAEVDQQEEIAGRVTS' A
#
# COMPACT_ATOMS: atom_id res chain seq x y z
N MET A 1 -17.54 -33.58 -19.04
CA MET A 1 -17.63 -32.15 -18.70
C MET A 1 -16.83 -31.93 -17.43
N GLU A 2 -15.53 -31.73 -17.57
CA GLU A 2 -14.66 -31.40 -16.43
C GLU A 2 -14.80 -29.91 -16.15
N ASN A 3 -15.38 -29.60 -15.00
CA ASN A 3 -15.39 -28.25 -14.46
C ASN A 3 -13.94 -27.86 -14.16
N ALA A 4 -13.36 -27.06 -15.03
CA ALA A 4 -12.11 -26.35 -14.80
C ALA A 4 -12.28 -25.44 -13.58
N ARG A 5 -12.10 -26.02 -12.39
CA ARG A 5 -11.84 -25.27 -11.17
C ARG A 5 -10.51 -24.61 -11.39
N SER A 6 -10.58 -23.39 -11.94
CA SER A 6 -9.47 -22.47 -12.11
C SER A 6 -8.69 -22.44 -10.80
N THR A 7 -7.54 -23.09 -10.79
CA THR A 7 -6.60 -23.12 -9.69
C THR A 7 -6.10 -21.70 -9.50
N MET A 8 -6.84 -20.88 -8.75
CA MET A 8 -6.32 -19.59 -8.31
C MET A 8 -5.04 -19.90 -7.53
N PRO A 9 -3.87 -19.38 -7.94
CA PRO A 9 -2.66 -19.60 -7.18
C PRO A 9 -2.91 -19.10 -5.75
N LYS A 10 -2.58 -19.93 -4.76
CA LYS A 10 -2.60 -19.62 -3.32
C LYS A 10 -2.28 -18.15 -3.14
N SER A 11 -3.25 -17.39 -2.62
CA SER A 11 -3.15 -15.96 -2.39
C SER A 11 -1.81 -15.63 -1.76
N VAL A 12 -0.90 -15.03 -2.54
CA VAL A 12 0.32 -14.45 -1.99
C VAL A 12 -0.17 -13.35 -1.06
N ILE A 13 0.06 -13.49 0.24
CA ILE A 13 -0.26 -12.45 1.20
C ILE A 13 0.75 -11.32 0.94
N LEU A 14 0.37 -10.38 0.08
CA LEU A 14 1.11 -9.15 -0.12
C LEU A 14 1.03 -8.35 1.18
N ARG A 15 2.17 -7.80 1.63
CA ARG A 15 2.26 -7.04 2.88
C ARG A 15 3.27 -5.91 2.76
N ILE A 16 2.93 -4.77 3.34
CA ILE A 16 3.85 -3.66 3.57
C ILE A 16 3.79 -3.36 5.08
N PRO A 17 4.90 -3.50 5.84
CA PRO A 17 4.87 -3.31 7.29
C PRO A 17 4.36 -1.92 7.69
N GLY A 18 3.42 -1.85 8.64
CA GLY A 18 2.84 -0.58 9.09
C GLY A 18 1.73 -0.03 8.19
N TRP A 19 1.36 -0.76 7.14
CA TRP A 19 0.34 -0.37 6.17
C TRP A 19 -0.69 -1.48 5.96
N ARG A 20 -1.97 -1.09 6.03
CA ARG A 20 -3.09 -1.95 5.70
C ARG A 20 -3.36 -1.90 4.21
N LEU A 21 -3.33 -3.06 3.57
CA LEU A 21 -3.57 -3.20 2.13
C LEU A 21 -5.02 -3.57 1.85
N ILE A 22 -5.58 -2.95 0.81
CA ILE A 22 -6.91 -3.25 0.26
C ILE A 22 -6.74 -3.40 -1.24
N ARG A 23 -7.35 -4.44 -1.82
CA ARG A 23 -7.45 -4.60 -3.27
C ARG A 23 -8.89 -4.36 -3.69
N SER A 24 -9.11 -3.43 -4.60
CA SER A 24 -10.41 -3.22 -5.21
C SER A 24 -10.73 -4.39 -6.15
N ASP A 25 -12.03 -4.65 -6.33
CA ASP A 25 -12.59 -5.55 -7.35
C ASP A 25 -12.12 -5.21 -8.77
N GLN A 26 -11.78 -3.95 -9.05
CA GLN A 26 -11.25 -3.49 -10.33
C GLN A 26 -9.74 -3.72 -10.49
N GLY A 27 -9.09 -4.37 -9.52
CA GLY A 27 -7.68 -4.71 -9.58
C GLY A 27 -6.72 -3.65 -9.03
N ARG A 28 -7.18 -2.42 -8.74
CA ARG A 28 -6.38 -1.37 -8.09
C ARG A 28 -6.03 -1.73 -6.65
N PHE A 29 -4.82 -1.41 -6.24
CA PHE A 29 -4.34 -1.54 -4.88
C PHE A 29 -4.44 -0.24 -4.14
N TRP A 30 -4.75 -0.33 -2.85
CA TRP A 30 -4.78 0.77 -1.91
C TRP A 30 -3.98 0.37 -0.67
N ALA A 31 -3.25 1.31 -0.11
CA ALA A 31 -2.53 1.15 1.15
C ALA A 31 -2.89 2.32 2.07
N PHE A 32 -3.22 2.00 3.33
CA PHE A 32 -3.47 2.98 4.37
C PHE A 32 -2.52 2.75 5.53
N ARG A 33 -1.83 3.80 5.98
CA ARG A 33 -0.89 3.70 7.10
C ARG A 33 -1.65 3.38 8.37
N GLU A 34 -1.22 2.37 9.11
CA GLU A 34 -1.89 1.90 10.32
C GLU A 34 -1.78 2.92 11.47
N LYS A 35 -0.68 3.67 11.50
CA LYS A 35 -0.46 4.77 12.42
C LYS A 35 -0.35 6.07 11.65
N ALA A 36 -1.15 7.06 12.04
CA ALA A 36 -1.12 8.38 11.43
C ALA A 36 0.31 8.94 11.40
N PHE A 37 0.64 9.63 10.31
CA PHE A 37 1.87 10.41 10.23
C PHE A 37 1.86 11.54 11.28
N PRO A 38 3.03 11.91 11.84
CA PRO A 38 3.11 13.06 12.73
C PRO A 38 2.73 14.35 11.97
N PRO A 39 2.27 15.40 12.67
CA PRO A 39 1.84 16.64 12.01
C PRO A 39 2.92 17.28 11.12
N GLY A 40 4.20 17.12 11.46
CA GLY A 40 5.32 17.59 10.63
C GLY A 40 5.37 16.90 9.27
N ALA A 41 5.12 15.59 9.23
CA ALA A 41 5.19 14.79 8.00
C ALA A 41 4.00 15.09 7.08
N LEU A 42 2.80 15.22 7.65
CA LEU A 42 1.62 15.66 6.89
C LEU A 42 1.83 17.05 6.27
N ARG A 43 2.45 18.00 7.01
CA ARG A 43 2.80 19.32 6.48
C ARG A 43 3.87 19.28 5.40
N ALA A 44 4.77 18.29 5.45
CA ALA A 44 5.76 18.05 4.40
C ALA A 44 5.20 17.31 3.18
N GLY A 45 3.91 16.93 3.20
CA GLY A 45 3.22 16.30 2.08
C GLY A 45 3.10 14.78 2.16
N ALA A 46 3.44 14.14 3.30
CA ALA A 46 3.25 12.70 3.44
C ALA A 46 1.76 12.35 3.47
N GLU A 47 1.33 11.44 2.61
CA GLU A 47 -0.06 11.02 2.49
C GLU A 47 -0.32 9.68 3.21
N PRO A 48 -1.26 9.59 4.16
CA PRO A 48 -1.52 8.36 4.92
C PRO A 48 -2.29 7.30 4.14
N GLY A 49 -2.70 7.61 2.90
CA GLY A 49 -3.41 6.71 2.00
C GLY A 49 -2.89 6.92 0.58
N VAL A 50 -2.42 5.85 -0.04
CA VAL A 50 -1.93 5.84 -1.43
C VAL A 50 -2.57 4.69 -2.19
N ASP A 51 -2.59 4.81 -3.50
CA ASP A 51 -3.13 3.79 -4.39
C ASP A 51 -2.21 3.60 -5.59
N ALA A 52 -2.28 2.41 -6.21
CA ALA A 52 -1.56 2.12 -7.43
C ALA A 52 -2.18 0.94 -8.19
N ASP A 53 -1.86 0.80 -9.48
CA ASP A 53 -2.37 -0.28 -10.32
C ASP A 53 -1.62 -1.61 -10.10
N THR A 54 -0.38 -1.56 -9.59
CA THR A 54 0.42 -2.74 -9.26
C THR A 54 0.92 -2.71 -7.82
N PHE A 55 1.29 -3.87 -7.28
CA PHE A 55 1.84 -3.95 -5.92
C PHE A 55 3.24 -3.33 -5.80
N ASP A 56 4.07 -3.44 -6.83
CA ASP A 56 5.40 -2.81 -6.87
C ASP A 56 5.28 -1.29 -6.88
N ASP A 57 4.36 -0.73 -7.67
CA ASP A 57 4.08 0.70 -7.68
C ASP A 57 3.54 1.17 -6.32
N LEU A 58 2.61 0.40 -5.72
CA LEU A 58 2.09 0.70 -4.37
C LEU A 58 3.22 0.72 -3.33
N LYS A 59 4.19 -0.18 -3.45
CA LYS A 59 5.34 -0.22 -2.56
C LYS A 59 6.22 1.02 -2.73
N ALA A 60 6.47 1.44 -3.97
CA ALA A 60 7.22 2.66 -4.25
C ALA A 60 6.53 3.91 -3.69
N GLU A 61 5.21 4.00 -3.84
CA GLU A 61 4.41 5.09 -3.26
C GLU A 61 4.52 5.11 -1.73
N VAL A 62 4.36 3.95 -1.07
CA VAL A 62 4.53 3.87 0.39
C VAL A 62 5.94 4.27 0.83
N ASP A 63 6.98 3.76 0.16
CA ASP A 63 8.37 4.09 0.47
C ASP A 63 8.62 5.61 0.32
N GLN A 64 8.01 6.27 -0.68
CA GLN A 64 8.05 7.73 -0.84
C GLN A 64 7.39 8.45 0.34
N GLN A 65 6.21 8.01 0.79
CA GLN A 65 5.53 8.66 1.92
C GLN A 65 6.32 8.50 3.23
N GLU A 66 6.93 7.33 3.47
CA GLU A 66 7.80 7.12 4.62
C GLU A 66 9.10 7.95 4.54
N GLU A 67 9.67 8.15 3.34
CA GLU A 67 10.82 9.02 3.14
C GLU A 67 10.50 10.48 3.49
N ILE A 68 9.38 11.01 3.01
CA ILE A 68 8.91 12.36 3.35
C ILE A 68 8.77 12.49 4.88
N ALA A 69 8.20 11.49 5.53
CA ALA A 69 8.05 11.47 6.99
C ALA A 69 9.39 11.35 7.75
N GLY A 70 10.38 10.65 7.20
CA GLY A 70 11.72 10.53 7.78
C GLY A 70 12.48 11.85 7.79
N ARG A 71 12.32 12.67 6.75
CA ARG A 71 12.99 13.98 6.60
C ARG A 71 12.59 15.00 7.65
N VAL A 72 11.38 14.92 8.20
CA VAL A 72 10.88 15.86 9.22
C VAL A 72 11.16 15.42 10.66
N THR A 73 11.56 14.16 10.84
CA THR A 73 11.81 13.56 12.17
C THR A 73 13.30 13.58 12.52
N SER A 74 14.15 14.09 11.61
CA SER A 74 15.61 14.24 11.80
C SER A 74 15.98 15.60 12.39
#